data_AF-A0A8W7PFV6-F1
#
_entry.id   AF-A0A8W7PFV6-F1
#
_cell.length_a   1.000
_cell.length_b   1.000
_cell.length_c   1.000
_cell.angle_alpha   90.00
_cell.angle_beta   90.00
_cell.angle_gamma   90.00
#
_symmetry.space_group_name_H-M   'P 1'
#
loop_
_entity.id
_entity.type
_entity.pdbx_description
1 polymer ?
#
loop_
_entity_poly.entity_id
_entity_poly.type
_entity_poly.pdbx_seq_one_letter_code
_entity_poly.pdbx_strand_id
1 'polypeptide(L)'
;MDIIMEDQEDDWMIHAYDDGDARTLQTTLRIRLSESIKHLVLAVPRPDFGVYAPVYGSGDVSTNAKESGALIAKVNISLNVQLVSGYPLLEIVKTQLIAIADNFTQSALAVSNSIDTLALSNGTLDSAFGQFNNASGEFFYLITQGLTGYLNELDTKLDKSISTMLDDGLQEVNSELIRLAVLMDSLKAKLKLAVKAAASNEIPKAVLRQYVPTNLTNQISKSVITLKAGIPLVTYIIANSIENLKTADDYIIASGTAASQTFDDVSKGLENLETEVQQYSDDTSEITAIIDPVYKANFNFSGVNLSSIPLIQNQMNEYTVTYTTDLNSTIADIKQYYETYKQAIPLVSDGLGAFYSTNACGHLVRLVKVLISNGPYADYCYNKYSPRSFALFDQQSREVSRCVDQEITRLLKLQQVLRAMAKTLLFDIEDVLAQVTLCSRSPLVCNTNEVETLFNNVNIAARRHQNTMRNIVKYETVAGLNRLSACFSTSKYMLVIAINNMIPEMDQCAKMGPYV
;
A
#
# COMPACT_ATOMS: atom_id res chain seq x y z
N MET A 1 -21.57 7.09 -51.67
CA MET A 1 -21.31 5.78 -51.06
C MET A 1 -20.35 6.04 -49.91
N ASP A 2 -20.91 5.95 -48.70
CA ASP A 2 -20.34 5.57 -47.39
C ASP A 2 -19.00 6.15 -46.85
N ILE A 3 -19.08 6.90 -45.73
CA ILE A 3 -18.95 6.48 -44.30
C ILE A 3 -17.65 5.77 -43.78
N ILE A 4 -17.07 6.42 -42.73
CA ILE A 4 -16.38 5.96 -41.46
C ILE A 4 -14.96 5.30 -41.61
N MET A 5 -13.89 5.53 -40.80
CA MET A 5 -13.61 5.31 -39.34
C MET A 5 -12.21 5.83 -38.91
N GLU A 6 -12.08 6.36 -37.66
CA GLU A 6 -11.14 5.97 -36.53
C GLU A 6 -9.59 6.06 -36.75
N ASP A 7 -8.64 6.35 -35.82
CA ASP A 7 -8.57 6.41 -34.35
C ASP A 7 -7.25 7.08 -33.80
N GLN A 8 -7.26 7.44 -32.49
CA GLN A 8 -6.23 7.45 -31.40
C GLN A 8 -4.88 8.26 -31.29
N GLU A 9 -4.68 8.81 -30.06
CA GLU A 9 -3.47 8.95 -29.15
C GLU A 9 -2.27 9.86 -29.54
N ASP A 10 -1.48 10.54 -28.69
CA ASP A 10 -1.38 10.82 -27.23
C ASP A 10 -0.33 11.96 -27.00
N ASP A 11 -0.19 12.44 -25.75
CA ASP A 11 0.94 13.22 -25.15
C ASP A 11 1.03 14.73 -25.52
N TRP A 12 1.23 15.74 -24.65
CA TRP A 12 2.06 15.91 -23.44
C TRP A 12 1.65 17.19 -22.67
N MET A 13 1.79 17.18 -21.34
CA MET A 13 1.80 18.37 -20.47
C MET A 13 3.26 18.76 -20.11
N ILE A 14 3.57 20.07 -20.13
CA ILE A 14 4.32 20.86 -19.12
C ILE A 14 5.03 22.08 -19.77
N HIS A 15 4.93 23.23 -19.08
CA HIS A 15 5.53 24.56 -19.27
C HIS A 15 4.81 25.55 -20.20
N ALA A 16 4.04 26.47 -19.61
CA ALA A 16 4.51 27.82 -19.27
C ALA A 16 3.41 28.62 -18.56
N TYR A 17 3.76 29.22 -17.43
CA TYR A 17 3.00 30.27 -16.76
C TYR A 17 3.09 31.53 -17.65
N ASP A 18 1.98 32.01 -18.21
CA ASP A 18 1.94 33.33 -18.83
C ASP A 18 0.54 33.94 -18.69
N ASP A 19 0.48 35.22 -18.30
CA ASP A 19 -0.71 36.02 -17.93
C ASP A 19 -1.75 36.21 -19.07
N GLY A 20 -1.63 35.47 -20.17
CA GLY A 20 -2.52 35.50 -21.33
C GLY A 20 -3.78 34.63 -21.21
N ASP A 21 -3.83 33.67 -20.27
CA ASP A 21 -4.89 32.66 -20.24
C ASP A 21 -6.22 33.19 -19.64
N ALA A 22 -6.14 34.06 -18.64
CA ALA A 22 -7.33 34.61 -17.98
C ALA A 22 -8.20 35.49 -18.90
N ARG A 23 -7.60 36.25 -19.83
CA ARG A 23 -8.35 37.03 -20.83
C ARG A 23 -8.97 36.14 -21.90
N THR A 24 -8.31 35.03 -22.24
CA THR A 24 -8.77 34.09 -23.27
C THR A 24 -9.94 33.26 -22.73
N LEU A 25 -9.88 32.83 -21.47
CA LEU A 25 -11.00 32.25 -20.73
C LEU A 25 -12.16 33.23 -20.57
N GLN A 26 -11.92 34.48 -20.16
CA GLN A 26 -12.98 35.50 -20.03
C GLN A 26 -13.65 35.84 -21.37
N THR A 27 -12.89 35.89 -22.46
CA THR A 27 -13.42 36.19 -23.80
C THR A 27 -14.21 35.00 -24.34
N THR A 28 -13.73 33.77 -24.12
CA THR A 28 -14.44 32.53 -24.48
C THR A 28 -15.73 32.35 -23.66
N LEU A 29 -15.70 32.67 -22.36
CA LEU A 29 -16.89 32.73 -21.50
C LEU A 29 -17.88 33.81 -21.96
N ARG A 30 -17.40 35.01 -22.33
CA ARG A 30 -18.26 36.08 -22.88
C ARG A 30 -18.91 35.70 -24.20
N ILE A 31 -18.17 35.05 -25.11
CA ILE A 31 -18.70 34.60 -26.41
C ILE A 31 -19.76 33.52 -26.18
N ARG A 32 -19.49 32.51 -25.34
CA ARG A 32 -20.48 31.47 -25.00
C ARG A 32 -21.70 31.98 -24.23
N LEU A 33 -21.54 33.00 -23.37
CA LEU A 33 -22.65 33.67 -22.70
C LEU A 33 -23.49 34.53 -23.66
N SER A 34 -22.88 35.08 -24.72
CA SER A 34 -23.59 35.90 -25.72
C SER A 34 -24.45 35.10 -26.70
N GLU A 35 -24.11 33.82 -26.92
CA GLU A 35 -24.84 32.94 -27.85
C GLU A 35 -26.16 32.38 -27.27
N SER A 36 -26.44 32.60 -25.98
CA SER A 36 -27.65 32.10 -25.31
C SER A 36 -28.86 33.05 -25.36
N ILE A 37 -28.76 34.22 -26.01
CA ILE A 37 -29.88 35.17 -26.12
C ILE A 37 -30.49 35.09 -27.52
N LYS A 38 -31.41 34.15 -27.73
CA LYS A 38 -32.40 34.20 -28.81
C LYS A 38 -33.80 34.01 -28.24
N HIS A 39 -34.48 35.12 -27.97
CA HIS A 39 -35.93 35.13 -27.85
C HIS A 39 -36.55 35.22 -29.26
N LEU A 40 -37.39 34.25 -29.61
CA LEU A 40 -38.45 34.46 -30.60
C LEU A 40 -39.80 34.07 -30.00
N VAL A 41 -40.69 35.06 -30.00
CA VAL A 41 -42.06 35.01 -29.48
C VAL A 41 -42.97 34.36 -30.52
N LEU A 42 -43.59 33.23 -30.17
CA LEU A 42 -44.85 32.78 -30.76
C LEU A 42 -45.82 32.53 -29.61
N ALA A 43 -46.77 33.45 -29.44
CA ALA A 43 -47.79 33.42 -28.42
C ALA A 43 -48.92 32.45 -28.81
N VAL A 44 -48.75 31.17 -28.47
CA VAL A 44 -49.86 30.25 -28.24
C VAL A 44 -50.17 30.29 -26.74
N PRO A 45 -51.44 30.30 -26.28
CA PRO A 45 -51.75 30.19 -24.86
C PRO A 45 -51.19 28.86 -24.33
N ARG A 46 -50.07 28.91 -23.60
CA ARG A 46 -49.59 27.78 -22.80
C ARG A 46 -50.09 27.96 -21.37
N PRO A 47 -50.69 26.94 -20.77
CA PRO A 47 -50.96 26.93 -19.34
C PRO A 47 -49.63 26.79 -18.59
N ASP A 48 -49.41 27.68 -17.62
CA ASP A 48 -48.20 27.73 -16.81
C ASP A 48 -48.60 27.87 -15.33
N PHE A 49 -47.92 27.19 -14.41
CA PHE A 49 -48.16 27.29 -12.95
C PHE A 49 -49.63 27.09 -12.52
N GLY A 50 -50.40 26.25 -13.25
CA GLY A 50 -51.78 25.94 -12.91
C GLY A 50 -52.81 27.02 -13.28
N VAL A 51 -52.46 27.93 -14.20
CA VAL A 51 -53.40 28.89 -14.82
C VAL A 51 -53.35 28.80 -16.34
N TYR A 52 -54.47 29.07 -17.03
CA TYR A 52 -54.53 29.09 -18.49
C TYR A 52 -54.09 30.45 -19.03
N ALA A 53 -52.86 30.84 -18.69
CA ALA A 53 -52.22 32.06 -19.19
C ALA A 53 -50.69 31.91 -19.20
N PRO A 54 -49.99 32.44 -20.21
CA PRO A 54 -48.53 32.34 -20.29
C PRO A 54 -47.88 33.21 -19.21
N VAL A 55 -47.22 32.58 -18.25
CA VAL A 55 -46.44 33.23 -17.19
C VAL A 55 -45.02 33.44 -17.70
N TYR A 56 -44.54 34.68 -17.65
CA TYR A 56 -43.19 35.00 -18.15
C TYR A 56 -42.11 34.21 -17.40
N GLY A 57 -41.26 33.49 -18.13
CA GLY A 57 -40.13 32.73 -17.58
C GLY A 57 -40.45 31.29 -17.16
N SER A 58 -41.69 30.80 -17.34
CA SER A 58 -42.09 29.41 -17.06
C SER A 58 -41.23 28.39 -17.80
N GLY A 59 -40.98 28.62 -19.09
CA GLY A 59 -40.10 27.77 -19.91
C GLY A 59 -38.66 27.70 -19.39
N ASP A 60 -38.11 28.82 -18.90
CA ASP A 60 -36.75 28.86 -18.36
C ASP A 60 -36.68 28.11 -17.01
N VAL A 61 -37.72 28.22 -16.19
CA VAL A 61 -37.83 27.45 -14.93
C VAL A 61 -37.88 25.95 -15.21
N SER A 62 -38.70 25.51 -16.18
CA SER A 62 -38.78 24.12 -16.64
C SER A 62 -37.45 23.61 -17.19
N THR A 63 -36.80 24.37 -18.07
CA THR A 63 -35.49 23.99 -18.64
C THR A 63 -34.43 23.83 -17.55
N ASN A 64 -34.31 24.80 -16.64
CA ASN A 64 -33.33 24.71 -15.54
C ASN A 64 -33.65 23.55 -14.58
N ALA A 65 -34.93 23.25 -14.34
CA ALA A 65 -35.33 22.09 -13.54
C ALA A 65 -34.98 20.76 -14.22
N LYS A 66 -35.14 20.64 -15.55
CA LYS A 66 -34.70 19.44 -16.28
C LYS A 66 -33.18 19.27 -16.24
N GLU A 67 -32.44 20.36 -16.46
CA GLU A 67 -30.98 20.34 -16.38
C GLU A 67 -30.49 19.99 -14.97
N SER A 68 -31.16 20.49 -13.93
CA SER A 68 -30.89 20.12 -12.54
C SER A 68 -31.12 18.62 -12.32
N GLY A 69 -32.24 18.09 -12.83
CA GLY A 69 -32.55 16.65 -12.74
C GLY A 69 -31.48 15.79 -13.43
N ALA A 70 -31.00 16.23 -14.60
CA ALA A 70 -29.91 15.55 -15.31
C ALA A 70 -28.59 15.58 -14.54
N LEU A 71 -28.29 16.64 -13.77
CA LEU A 71 -27.11 16.70 -12.89
C LEU A 71 -27.28 15.83 -11.64
N ILE A 72 -28.46 15.86 -11.00
CA ILE A 72 -28.75 15.03 -9.82
C ILE A 72 -28.62 13.55 -10.17
N ALA A 73 -29.10 13.13 -11.34
CA ALA A 73 -28.97 11.75 -11.79
C ALA A 73 -27.50 11.28 -11.90
N LYS A 74 -26.53 12.20 -12.02
CA LYS A 74 -25.10 11.87 -12.06
C LYS A 74 -24.51 11.53 -10.71
N VAL A 75 -25.15 11.92 -9.60
CA VAL A 75 -24.69 11.61 -8.23
C VAL A 75 -24.54 10.11 -8.03
N ASN A 76 -25.44 9.33 -8.63
CA ASN A 76 -25.44 7.87 -8.52
C ASN A 76 -24.63 7.15 -9.62
N ILE A 77 -23.95 7.88 -10.49
CA ILE A 77 -23.12 7.27 -11.54
C ILE A 77 -21.79 6.85 -10.92
N SER A 78 -21.32 5.65 -11.27
CA SER A 78 -20.00 5.11 -10.88
C SER A 78 -19.77 4.89 -9.38
N LEU A 79 -20.84 4.81 -8.57
CA LEU A 79 -20.70 4.50 -7.14
C LEU A 79 -20.42 3.01 -6.84
N ASN A 80 -20.65 2.13 -7.82
CA ASN A 80 -20.47 0.69 -7.66
C ASN A 80 -19.01 0.26 -7.90
N VAL A 81 -18.11 0.68 -7.02
CA VAL A 81 -16.73 0.20 -7.01
C VAL A 81 -16.65 -1.20 -6.40
N GLN A 82 -15.91 -2.12 -7.02
CA GLN A 82 -15.66 -3.43 -6.42
C GLN A 82 -14.51 -3.32 -5.42
N LEU A 83 -14.74 -3.77 -4.18
CA LEU A 83 -13.73 -3.87 -3.14
C LEU A 83 -13.35 -5.35 -3.00
N VAL A 84 -12.06 -5.65 -3.07
CA VAL A 84 -11.54 -7.02 -3.14
C VAL A 84 -10.60 -7.37 -1.98
N SER A 85 -10.15 -6.39 -1.20
CA SER A 85 -9.29 -6.63 -0.02
C SER A 85 -10.00 -7.39 1.11
N GLY A 86 -11.33 -7.39 1.12
CA GLY A 86 -12.14 -7.94 2.21
C GLY A 86 -12.07 -7.12 3.51
N TYR A 87 -11.54 -5.88 3.48
CA TYR A 87 -11.43 -5.05 4.67
C TYR A 87 -12.81 -4.49 5.09
N PRO A 88 -13.40 -4.92 6.23
CA PRO A 88 -14.80 -4.64 6.54
C PRO A 88 -15.13 -3.15 6.69
N LEU A 89 -14.14 -2.34 7.09
CA LEU A 89 -14.33 -0.90 7.24
C LEU A 89 -14.67 -0.23 5.91
N LEU A 90 -14.06 -0.66 4.79
CA LEU A 90 -14.34 -0.08 3.48
C LEU A 90 -15.78 -0.36 3.04
N GLU A 91 -16.28 -1.57 3.29
CA GLU A 91 -17.66 -1.94 2.97
C GLU A 91 -18.69 -1.18 3.80
N ILE A 92 -18.41 -0.96 5.09
CA ILE A 92 -19.26 -0.14 5.96
C ILE A 92 -19.36 1.29 5.40
N VAL A 93 -18.21 1.91 5.11
CA VAL A 93 -18.16 3.29 4.59
C VAL A 93 -18.83 3.40 3.23
N LYS A 94 -18.56 2.45 2.31
CA LYS A 94 -19.22 2.36 1.00
C LYS A 94 -20.74 2.31 1.13
N THR A 95 -21.24 1.47 2.03
CA THR A 95 -22.68 1.30 2.26
C THR A 95 -23.33 2.61 2.71
N GLN A 96 -22.71 3.34 3.64
CA GLN A 96 -23.25 4.63 4.10
C GLN A 96 -23.24 5.67 2.98
N LEU A 97 -22.14 5.77 2.22
CA LEU A 97 -22.01 6.74 1.12
C LEU A 97 -23.03 6.48 0.00
N ILE A 98 -23.23 5.22 -0.39
CA ILE A 98 -24.25 4.86 -1.39
C ILE A 98 -25.66 5.20 -0.88
N ALA A 99 -25.97 4.90 0.38
CA ALA A 99 -27.28 5.23 0.95
C ALA A 99 -27.55 6.74 1.00
N ILE A 100 -26.53 7.55 1.33
CA ILE A 100 -26.61 9.01 1.27
C ILE A 100 -26.88 9.46 -0.17
N ALA A 101 -26.13 8.93 -1.13
CA ALA A 101 -26.26 9.26 -2.54
C ALA A 101 -27.64 8.91 -3.11
N ASP A 102 -28.15 7.72 -2.81
CA ASP A 102 -29.46 7.25 -3.25
C ASP A 102 -30.59 8.11 -2.69
N ASN A 103 -30.57 8.37 -1.38
CA ASN A 103 -31.60 9.18 -0.72
C ASN A 103 -31.58 10.63 -1.22
N PHE A 104 -30.38 11.21 -1.38
CA PHE A 104 -30.21 12.55 -1.95
C PHE A 104 -30.74 12.60 -3.38
N THR A 105 -30.30 11.68 -4.23
CA THR A 105 -30.70 11.60 -5.65
C THR A 105 -32.20 11.48 -5.78
N GLN A 106 -32.83 10.57 -5.03
CA GLN A 106 -34.27 10.34 -5.05
C GLN A 106 -35.04 11.61 -4.67
N SER A 107 -34.70 12.23 -3.54
CA SER A 107 -35.44 13.39 -3.02
C SER A 107 -35.19 14.65 -3.85
N ALA A 108 -33.96 14.90 -4.29
CA ALA A 108 -33.63 16.04 -5.14
C ALA A 108 -34.27 15.91 -6.53
N LEU A 109 -34.32 14.71 -7.13
CA LEU A 109 -35.04 14.47 -8.38
C LEU A 109 -36.54 14.74 -8.23
N ALA A 110 -37.15 14.37 -7.10
CA ALA A 110 -38.56 14.66 -6.83
C ALA A 110 -38.81 16.17 -6.83
N VAL A 111 -37.95 16.97 -6.20
CA VAL A 111 -38.01 18.43 -6.25
C VAL A 111 -37.88 18.93 -7.69
N SER A 112 -36.85 18.50 -8.42
CA SER A 112 -36.60 18.91 -9.80
C SER A 112 -37.78 18.62 -10.73
N ASN A 113 -38.32 17.40 -10.66
CA ASN A 113 -39.46 16.97 -11.46
C ASN A 113 -40.74 17.73 -11.08
N SER A 114 -40.94 18.04 -9.79
CA SER A 114 -42.08 18.83 -9.34
C SER A 114 -42.03 20.27 -9.84
N ILE A 115 -40.83 20.89 -9.91
CA ILE A 115 -40.64 22.24 -10.47
C ILE A 115 -40.94 22.23 -11.97
N ASP A 116 -40.43 21.24 -12.71
CA ASP A 116 -40.70 21.10 -14.14
C ASP A 116 -42.19 20.92 -14.43
N THR A 117 -42.82 20.00 -13.70
CA THR A 117 -44.27 19.72 -13.81
C THR A 117 -45.10 20.95 -13.46
N LEU A 118 -44.74 21.66 -12.39
CA LEU A 118 -45.42 22.88 -11.95
C LEU A 118 -45.31 23.99 -13.01
N ALA A 119 -44.11 24.22 -13.55
CA ALA A 119 -43.86 25.27 -14.54
C ALA A 119 -44.73 25.10 -15.81
N LEU A 120 -45.05 23.86 -16.18
CA LEU A 120 -45.84 23.50 -17.36
C LEU A 120 -47.29 23.08 -17.02
N SER A 121 -47.73 23.26 -15.77
CA SER A 121 -49.00 22.68 -15.31
C SER A 121 -50.23 23.41 -15.84
N ASN A 122 -51.21 22.64 -16.29
CA ASN A 122 -52.58 23.07 -16.62
C ASN A 122 -53.62 22.65 -15.57
N GLY A 123 -53.17 22.10 -14.44
CA GLY A 123 -54.04 21.65 -13.35
C GLY A 123 -54.52 22.80 -12.47
N THR A 124 -55.22 22.49 -11.38
CA THR A 124 -55.64 23.53 -10.42
C THR A 124 -54.43 24.11 -9.68
N LEU A 125 -54.49 25.41 -9.34
CA LEU A 125 -53.46 26.09 -8.55
C LEU A 125 -53.08 25.35 -7.26
N ASP A 126 -54.04 24.74 -6.56
CA ASP A 126 -53.76 24.05 -5.31
C ASP A 126 -53.09 22.69 -5.53
N SER A 127 -53.53 21.91 -6.52
CA SER A 127 -52.88 20.63 -6.86
C SER A 127 -51.48 20.82 -7.44
N ALA A 128 -51.29 21.81 -8.31
CA ALA A 128 -50.02 22.06 -9.00
C ALA A 128 -48.91 22.45 -8.01
N PHE A 129 -49.19 23.39 -7.11
CA PHE A 129 -48.22 23.80 -6.08
C PHE A 129 -48.09 22.77 -4.93
N GLY A 130 -49.13 21.96 -4.68
CA GLY A 130 -49.09 20.93 -3.64
C GLY A 130 -48.00 19.87 -3.87
N GLN A 131 -47.78 19.48 -5.12
CA GLN A 131 -46.71 18.52 -5.47
C GLN A 131 -45.32 19.06 -5.15
N PHE A 132 -45.04 20.32 -5.51
CA PHE A 132 -43.78 20.99 -5.19
C PHE A 132 -43.60 21.17 -3.67
N ASN A 133 -44.64 21.59 -2.95
CA ASN A 133 -44.58 21.77 -1.49
C ASN A 133 -44.29 20.45 -0.77
N ASN A 134 -44.87 19.34 -1.23
CA ASN A 134 -44.58 18.02 -0.66
C ASN A 134 -43.12 17.60 -0.94
N ALA A 135 -42.68 17.67 -2.20
CA ALA A 135 -41.33 17.26 -2.57
C ALA A 135 -40.24 18.11 -1.88
N SER A 136 -40.44 19.43 -1.80
CA SER A 136 -39.53 20.32 -1.08
C SER A 136 -39.52 20.07 0.43
N GLY A 137 -40.67 19.78 1.04
CA GLY A 137 -40.77 19.41 2.44
C GLY A 137 -40.06 18.09 2.78
N GLU A 138 -40.22 17.07 1.93
CA GLU A 138 -39.51 15.78 2.08
C GLU A 138 -38.00 15.94 1.93
N PHE A 139 -37.54 16.72 0.94
CA PHE A 139 -36.12 16.98 0.75
C PHE A 139 -35.51 17.79 1.89
N PHE A 140 -36.22 18.78 2.41
CA PHE A 140 -35.83 19.51 3.62
C PHE A 140 -35.68 18.58 4.83
N TYR A 141 -36.63 17.66 5.03
CA TYR A 141 -36.56 16.68 6.11
C TYR A 141 -35.38 15.72 5.94
N LEU A 142 -35.10 15.28 4.70
CA LEU A 142 -33.95 14.43 4.41
C LEU A 142 -32.65 15.11 4.86
N ILE A 143 -32.40 16.35 4.41
CA ILE A 143 -31.17 17.08 4.71
C ILE A 143 -31.03 17.32 6.22
N THR A 144 -32.10 17.75 6.87
CA THR A 144 -32.04 18.18 8.28
C THR A 144 -32.08 17.03 9.28
N GLN A 145 -32.66 15.88 8.91
CA GLN A 145 -32.88 14.77 9.84
C GLN A 145 -32.57 13.41 9.21
N GLY A 146 -33.05 13.16 7.98
CA GLY A 146 -32.99 11.84 7.34
C GLY A 146 -31.59 11.29 7.08
N LEU A 147 -30.57 12.15 6.91
CA LEU A 147 -29.19 11.72 6.69
C LEU A 147 -28.38 11.49 7.99
N THR A 148 -28.89 11.93 9.14
CA THR A 148 -28.17 11.94 10.42
C THR A 148 -27.64 10.57 10.84
N GLY A 149 -28.42 9.50 10.60
CA GLY A 149 -28.01 8.14 10.95
C GLY A 149 -26.76 7.69 10.17
N TYR A 150 -26.73 7.93 8.86
CA TYR A 150 -25.60 7.57 8.00
C TYR A 150 -24.35 8.39 8.34
N LEU A 151 -24.52 9.70 8.59
CA LEU A 151 -23.43 10.59 8.96
C LEU A 151 -22.82 10.23 10.33
N ASN A 152 -23.65 9.88 11.31
CA ASN A 152 -23.16 9.43 12.62
C ASN A 152 -22.38 8.11 12.55
N GLU A 153 -22.79 7.18 11.67
CA GLU A 153 -22.05 5.94 11.45
C GLU A 153 -20.68 6.22 10.83
N LEU A 154 -20.62 7.11 9.82
CA LEU A 154 -19.35 7.57 9.23
C LEU A 154 -18.44 8.22 10.28
N ASP A 155 -18.95 9.18 11.05
CA ASP A 155 -18.19 9.86 12.12
C ASP A 155 -17.65 8.89 13.17
N THR A 156 -18.42 7.84 13.51
CA THR A 156 -18.02 6.84 14.50
C THR A 156 -16.90 5.94 13.99
N LYS A 157 -16.90 5.63 12.69
CA LYS A 157 -15.91 4.74 12.08
C LYS A 157 -14.64 5.46 11.63
N LEU A 158 -14.79 6.74 11.29
CA LEU A 158 -13.75 7.59 10.70
C LEU A 158 -13.54 8.85 11.55
N ASP A 159 -13.64 10.01 10.93
CA ASP A 159 -13.71 11.33 11.54
C ASP A 159 -14.81 12.16 10.87
N LYS A 160 -14.91 13.45 11.23
CA LYS A 160 -15.98 14.34 10.77
C LYS A 160 -15.75 14.98 9.40
N SER A 161 -14.71 14.59 8.66
CA SER A 161 -14.36 15.29 7.42
C SER A 161 -15.45 15.14 6.36
N ILE A 162 -15.92 13.92 6.10
CA ILE A 162 -17.02 13.66 5.14
C ILE A 162 -18.30 14.37 5.58
N SER A 163 -18.69 14.24 6.85
CA SER A 163 -19.91 14.86 7.37
C SER A 163 -19.86 16.38 7.32
N THR A 164 -18.70 16.99 7.59
CA THR A 164 -18.51 18.44 7.50
C THR A 164 -18.62 18.93 6.05
N MET A 165 -17.99 18.24 5.09
CA MET A 165 -18.10 18.61 3.67
C MET A 165 -19.52 18.45 3.14
N LEU A 166 -20.20 17.36 3.51
CA LEU A 166 -21.59 17.12 3.11
C LEU A 166 -22.52 18.15 3.75
N ASP A 167 -22.33 18.49 5.02
CA ASP A 167 -23.13 19.52 5.70
C ASP A 167 -22.98 20.88 5.00
N ASP A 168 -21.77 21.29 4.65
CA ASP A 168 -21.52 22.53 3.89
C ASP A 168 -22.27 22.54 2.54
N GLY A 169 -22.10 21.49 1.73
CA GLY A 169 -22.75 21.39 0.42
C GLY A 169 -24.28 21.26 0.51
N LEU A 170 -24.80 20.55 1.52
CA LEU A 170 -26.24 20.37 1.70
C LEU A 170 -26.90 21.61 2.32
N GLN A 171 -26.21 22.37 3.17
CA GLN A 171 -26.74 23.62 3.74
C GLN A 171 -26.96 24.69 2.67
N GLU A 172 -26.08 24.79 1.68
CA GLU A 172 -26.27 25.70 0.53
C GLU A 172 -27.54 25.34 -0.24
N VAL A 173 -27.70 24.06 -0.57
CA VAL A 173 -28.90 23.53 -1.26
C VAL A 173 -30.17 23.76 -0.43
N ASN A 174 -30.12 23.49 0.87
CA ASN A 174 -31.26 23.65 1.77
C ASN A 174 -31.69 25.12 1.91
N SER A 175 -30.72 26.02 2.05
CA SER A 175 -30.98 27.46 2.17
C SER A 175 -31.69 28.01 0.93
N GLU A 176 -31.25 27.59 -0.26
CA GLU A 176 -31.88 28.01 -1.50
C GLU A 176 -33.24 27.33 -1.73
N LEU A 177 -33.44 26.09 -1.26
CA LEU A 177 -34.73 25.40 -1.31
C LEU A 177 -35.79 26.14 -0.49
N ILE A 178 -35.44 26.59 0.72
CA ILE A 178 -36.32 27.40 1.58
C ILE A 178 -36.69 28.70 0.87
N ARG A 179 -35.72 29.36 0.23
CA ARG A 179 -35.97 30.58 -0.54
C ARG A 179 -36.90 30.33 -1.72
N LEU A 180 -36.70 29.24 -2.46
CA LEU A 180 -37.55 28.85 -3.57
C LEU A 180 -38.99 28.63 -3.09
N ALA A 181 -39.17 27.94 -1.96
CA ALA A 181 -40.49 27.69 -1.38
C ALA A 181 -41.25 28.99 -1.08
N VAL A 182 -40.59 29.98 -0.47
CA VAL A 182 -41.18 31.30 -0.20
C VAL A 182 -41.56 32.03 -1.50
N LEU A 183 -40.70 31.96 -2.53
CA LEU A 183 -40.99 32.57 -3.83
C LEU A 183 -42.18 31.90 -4.53
N MET A 184 -42.28 30.56 -4.45
CA MET A 184 -43.39 29.78 -5.00
C MET A 184 -44.69 30.07 -4.27
N ASP A 185 -44.69 30.19 -2.94
CA ASP A 185 -45.88 30.59 -2.17
C ASP A 185 -46.37 32.00 -2.54
N SER A 186 -45.43 32.94 -2.71
CA SER A 186 -45.75 34.29 -3.19
C SER A 186 -46.35 34.24 -4.60
N LEU A 187 -45.80 33.44 -5.51
CA LEU A 187 -46.34 33.27 -6.86
C LEU A 187 -47.76 32.69 -6.81
N LYS A 188 -47.99 31.65 -6.00
CA LYS A 188 -49.32 31.04 -5.79
C LYS A 188 -50.33 32.07 -5.28
N ALA A 189 -49.96 32.89 -4.30
CA ALA A 189 -50.83 33.93 -3.75
C ALA A 189 -51.18 34.99 -4.81
N LYS A 190 -50.22 35.45 -5.61
CA LYS A 190 -50.45 36.41 -6.69
C LYS A 190 -51.32 35.84 -7.81
N LEU A 191 -51.11 34.58 -8.18
CA LEU A 191 -51.95 33.89 -9.18
C LEU A 191 -53.39 33.73 -8.69
N LYS A 192 -53.62 33.42 -7.40
CA LYS A 192 -54.97 33.39 -6.80
C LYS A 192 -55.69 34.73 -6.91
N LEU A 193 -54.98 35.84 -6.69
CA LEU A 193 -55.55 37.19 -6.87
C LEU A 193 -55.88 37.47 -8.34
N ALA A 194 -55.02 37.06 -9.27
CA ALA A 194 -55.24 37.23 -10.70
C ALA A 194 -56.45 36.43 -11.20
N VAL A 195 -56.60 35.16 -10.78
CA VAL A 195 -57.77 34.33 -11.07
C VAL A 195 -59.05 34.98 -10.53
N LYS A 196 -59.01 35.47 -9.28
CA LYS A 196 -60.16 36.16 -8.67
C LYS A 196 -60.54 37.42 -9.44
N ALA A 197 -59.57 38.20 -9.90
CA ALA A 197 -59.80 39.42 -10.68
C ALA A 197 -60.32 39.14 -12.10
N ALA A 198 -59.92 38.01 -12.71
CA ALA A 198 -60.39 37.58 -14.02
C ALA A 198 -61.75 36.84 -13.97
N ALA A 199 -62.21 36.43 -12.77
CA ALA A 199 -63.37 35.55 -12.56
C ALA A 199 -63.32 34.23 -13.36
N SER A 200 -62.13 33.83 -13.81
CA SER A 200 -61.85 32.65 -14.64
C SER A 200 -60.38 32.23 -14.47
N ASN A 201 -60.09 30.96 -14.74
CA ASN A 201 -58.70 30.46 -14.83
C ASN A 201 -58.01 30.84 -16.16
N GLU A 202 -58.78 31.31 -17.15
CA GLU A 202 -58.25 31.93 -18.37
C GLU A 202 -58.03 33.43 -18.09
N ILE A 203 -56.80 33.76 -17.70
CA ILE A 203 -56.47 35.09 -17.20
C ILE A 203 -56.01 35.97 -18.37
N PRO A 204 -56.67 37.11 -18.66
CA PRO A 204 -56.19 38.04 -19.66
C PRO A 204 -54.78 38.54 -19.32
N LYS A 205 -53.91 38.67 -20.33
CA LYS A 205 -52.51 39.08 -20.16
C LYS A 205 -52.32 40.39 -19.38
N ALA A 206 -53.24 41.35 -19.55
CA ALA A 206 -53.22 42.62 -18.82
C ALA A 206 -53.48 42.42 -17.31
N VAL A 207 -54.43 41.54 -16.96
CA VAL A 207 -54.73 41.18 -15.56
C VAL A 207 -53.56 40.41 -14.98
N LEU A 208 -53.01 39.42 -15.67
CA LEU A 208 -51.86 38.65 -15.18
C LEU A 208 -50.66 39.55 -14.85
N ARG A 209 -50.33 40.50 -15.74
CA ARG A 209 -49.22 41.46 -15.54
C ARG A 209 -49.43 42.44 -14.38
N GLN A 210 -50.68 42.71 -14.00
CA GLN A 210 -50.99 43.58 -12.87
C GLN A 210 -50.67 42.90 -11.53
N TYR A 211 -50.84 41.57 -11.45
CA TYR A 211 -50.69 40.81 -10.20
C TYR A 211 -49.37 40.06 -10.10
N VAL A 212 -48.83 39.54 -11.20
CA VAL A 212 -47.58 38.75 -11.23
C VAL A 212 -46.46 39.58 -11.84
N PRO A 213 -45.59 40.20 -11.03
CA PRO A 213 -44.49 40.99 -11.54
C PRO A 213 -43.41 40.09 -12.13
N THR A 214 -42.83 40.52 -13.26
CA THR A 214 -41.70 39.83 -13.94
C THR A 214 -40.50 39.62 -13.00
N ASN A 215 -40.29 40.52 -12.04
CA ASN A 215 -39.24 40.37 -11.03
C ASN A 215 -39.41 39.09 -10.19
N LEU A 216 -40.64 38.69 -9.85
CA LEU A 216 -40.89 37.48 -9.06
C LEU A 216 -40.53 36.22 -9.84
N THR A 217 -40.95 36.11 -11.09
CA THR A 217 -40.64 34.94 -11.92
C THR A 217 -39.15 34.86 -12.27
N ASN A 218 -38.48 36.01 -12.45
CA ASN A 218 -37.03 36.06 -12.59
C ASN A 218 -36.30 35.60 -11.32
N GLN A 219 -36.79 35.95 -10.13
CA GLN A 219 -36.21 35.46 -8.87
C GLN A 219 -36.38 33.94 -8.70
N ILE A 220 -37.53 33.39 -9.11
CA ILE A 220 -37.77 31.94 -9.13
C ILE A 220 -36.76 31.25 -10.07
N SER A 221 -36.61 31.74 -11.29
CA SER A 221 -35.64 31.17 -12.25
C SER A 221 -34.20 31.21 -11.70
N LYS A 222 -33.78 32.34 -11.13
CA LYS A 222 -32.47 32.47 -10.46
C LYS A 222 -32.30 31.47 -9.31
N SER A 223 -33.36 31.27 -8.54
CA SER A 223 -33.34 30.35 -7.41
C SER A 223 -33.17 28.89 -7.86
N VAL A 224 -33.87 28.48 -8.93
CA VAL A 224 -33.67 27.16 -9.55
C VAL A 224 -32.26 26.99 -10.11
N ILE A 225 -31.69 28.04 -10.74
CA ILE A 225 -30.30 28.02 -11.21
C ILE A 225 -29.30 27.89 -10.04
N THR A 226 -29.58 28.53 -8.91
CA THR A 226 -28.73 28.48 -7.72
C THR A 226 -28.80 27.10 -7.05
N LEU A 227 -30.00 26.50 -6.94
CA LEU A 227 -30.16 25.09 -6.56
C LEU A 227 -29.37 24.16 -7.48
N LYS A 228 -29.42 24.40 -8.80
CA LYS A 228 -28.64 23.65 -9.78
C LYS A 228 -27.13 23.71 -9.48
N ALA A 229 -26.65 24.88 -9.08
CA ALA A 229 -25.24 25.15 -8.83
C ALA A 229 -24.68 24.45 -7.57
N GLY A 230 -25.54 24.06 -6.61
CA GLY A 230 -25.11 23.33 -5.40
C GLY A 230 -24.94 21.81 -5.60
N ILE A 231 -25.57 21.22 -6.61
CA ILE A 231 -25.51 19.75 -6.88
C ILE A 231 -24.07 19.24 -7.15
N PRO A 232 -23.22 19.94 -7.93
CA PRO A 232 -21.88 19.45 -8.24
C PRO A 232 -21.00 19.23 -7.01
N LEU A 233 -21.12 20.05 -5.97
CA LEU A 233 -20.33 19.87 -4.74
C LEU A 233 -20.69 18.56 -4.03
N VAL A 234 -21.98 18.29 -3.83
CA VAL A 234 -22.46 17.02 -3.23
C VAL A 234 -22.00 15.83 -4.06
N THR A 235 -22.11 15.94 -5.40
CA THR A 235 -21.65 14.91 -6.33
C THR A 235 -20.16 14.63 -6.16
N TYR A 236 -19.35 15.69 -6.12
CA TYR A 236 -17.91 15.60 -5.94
C TYR A 236 -17.53 14.93 -4.63
N ILE A 237 -18.12 15.33 -3.51
CA ILE A 237 -17.80 14.78 -2.18
C ILE A 237 -18.06 13.26 -2.14
N ILE A 238 -19.22 12.82 -2.66
CA ILE A 238 -19.59 11.40 -2.68
C ILE A 238 -18.67 10.61 -3.62
N ALA A 239 -18.47 11.10 -4.85
CA ALA A 239 -17.64 10.43 -5.84
C ALA A 239 -16.18 10.30 -5.37
N ASN A 240 -15.58 11.39 -4.86
CA ASN A 240 -14.21 11.40 -4.35
C ASN A 240 -14.05 10.44 -3.16
N SER A 241 -15.04 10.41 -2.25
CA SER A 241 -15.01 9.50 -1.11
C SER A 241 -15.04 8.03 -1.55
N ILE A 242 -15.87 7.69 -2.55
CA ILE A 242 -15.94 6.34 -3.13
C ILE A 242 -14.65 5.96 -3.89
N GLU A 243 -14.07 6.90 -4.64
CA GLU A 243 -12.79 6.70 -5.33
C GLU A 243 -11.64 6.45 -4.33
N ASN A 244 -11.63 7.18 -3.22
CA ASN A 244 -10.69 6.97 -2.13
C ASN A 244 -10.86 5.60 -1.45
N LEU A 245 -12.07 5.04 -1.40
CA LEU A 245 -12.26 3.64 -0.96
C LEU A 245 -11.60 2.66 -1.92
N LYS A 246 -11.76 2.85 -3.23
CA LYS A 246 -11.14 1.96 -4.23
C LYS A 246 -9.61 2.03 -4.16
N THR A 247 -9.08 3.24 -4.05
CA THR A 247 -7.63 3.46 -3.91
C THR A 247 -7.09 2.83 -2.62
N ALA A 248 -7.83 2.94 -1.51
CA ALA A 248 -7.47 2.29 -0.25
C ALA A 248 -7.50 0.75 -0.36
N ASP A 249 -8.48 0.19 -1.06
CA ASP A 249 -8.61 -1.25 -1.29
C ASP A 249 -7.40 -1.80 -2.08
N ASP A 250 -7.03 -1.12 -3.18
CA ASP A 250 -5.84 -1.47 -3.96
C ASP A 250 -4.56 -1.36 -3.13
N TYR A 251 -4.46 -0.33 -2.30
CA TYR A 251 -3.32 -0.14 -1.41
C TYR A 251 -3.19 -1.28 -0.39
N ILE A 252 -4.28 -1.80 0.17
CA ILE A 252 -4.23 -2.94 1.11
C ILE A 252 -3.67 -4.18 0.40
N ILE A 253 -4.11 -4.45 -0.83
CA ILE A 253 -3.61 -5.59 -1.62
C ILE A 253 -2.13 -5.41 -1.98
N ALA A 254 -1.76 -4.22 -2.44
CA ALA A 254 -0.36 -3.88 -2.74
C ALA A 254 0.52 -4.03 -1.50
N SER A 255 0.03 -3.62 -0.33
CA SER A 255 0.73 -3.79 0.95
C SER A 255 0.99 -5.26 1.29
N GLY A 256 -0.02 -6.12 1.11
CA GLY A 256 0.12 -7.56 1.32
C GLY A 256 1.14 -8.18 0.37
N THR A 257 1.10 -7.78 -0.91
CA THR A 257 2.08 -8.21 -1.92
C THR A 257 3.50 -7.77 -1.55
N ALA A 258 3.70 -6.51 -1.15
CA ALA A 258 5.02 -5.99 -0.78
C ALA A 258 5.61 -6.72 0.44
N ALA A 259 4.79 -7.02 1.45
CA ALA A 259 5.22 -7.77 2.63
C ALA A 259 5.58 -9.22 2.28
N SER A 260 4.81 -9.89 1.42
CA SER A 260 5.09 -11.25 0.94
C SER A 260 6.35 -11.31 0.10
N GLN A 261 6.54 -10.39 -0.85
CA GLN A 261 7.76 -10.32 -1.66
C GLN A 261 9.01 -10.12 -0.79
N THR A 262 8.91 -9.23 0.21
CA THR A 262 9.98 -9.01 1.18
C THR A 262 10.32 -10.28 1.96
N PHE A 263 9.30 -11.03 2.39
CA PHE A 263 9.49 -12.31 3.08
C PHE A 263 10.18 -13.35 2.17
N ASP A 264 9.79 -13.41 0.90
CA ASP A 264 10.41 -14.31 -0.09
C ASP A 264 11.88 -13.95 -0.33
N ASP A 265 12.21 -12.66 -0.41
CA ASP A 265 13.58 -12.21 -0.62
C ASP A 265 14.49 -12.52 0.57
N VAL A 266 13.98 -12.38 1.79
CA VAL A 266 14.67 -12.83 3.02
C VAL A 266 14.89 -14.34 3.00
N SER A 267 13.86 -15.11 2.60
CA SER A 267 13.93 -16.57 2.54
C SER A 267 14.97 -17.05 1.53
N LYS A 268 14.99 -16.47 0.32
CA LYS A 268 16.03 -16.75 -0.69
C LYS A 268 17.44 -16.42 -0.20
N GLY A 269 17.59 -15.33 0.55
CA GLY A 269 18.88 -15.00 1.18
C GLY A 269 19.38 -16.11 2.10
N LEU A 270 18.50 -16.65 2.95
CA LEU A 270 18.82 -17.76 3.83
C LEU A 270 19.12 -19.06 3.06
N GLU A 271 18.33 -19.39 2.03
CA GLU A 271 18.57 -20.53 1.15
C GLU A 271 19.95 -20.46 0.45
N ASN A 272 20.36 -19.26 0.03
CA ASN A 272 21.68 -19.04 -0.54
C ASN A 272 22.80 -19.33 0.49
N LEU A 273 22.63 -18.87 1.73
CA LEU A 273 23.59 -19.18 2.80
C LEU A 273 23.61 -20.68 3.13
N GLU A 274 22.46 -21.37 3.14
CA GLU A 274 22.41 -22.83 3.30
C GLU A 274 23.19 -23.55 2.20
N THR A 275 23.05 -23.09 0.95
CA THR A 275 23.77 -23.63 -0.21
C THR A 275 25.28 -23.43 -0.07
N GLU A 276 25.72 -22.23 0.32
CA GLU A 276 27.13 -21.93 0.58
C GLU A 276 27.69 -22.78 1.74
N VAL A 277 26.93 -22.94 2.83
CA VAL A 277 27.31 -23.81 3.96
C VAL A 277 27.45 -25.26 3.53
N GLN A 278 26.56 -25.75 2.67
CA GLN A 278 26.68 -27.09 2.11
C GLN A 278 27.97 -27.22 1.29
N GLN A 279 28.25 -26.26 0.40
CA GLN A 279 29.49 -26.26 -0.38
C GLN A 279 30.73 -26.25 0.53
N TYR A 280 30.74 -25.43 1.58
CA TYR A 280 31.81 -25.38 2.57
C TYR A 280 31.96 -26.69 3.35
N SER A 281 30.87 -27.41 3.61
CA SER A 281 30.91 -28.75 4.19
C SER A 281 31.56 -29.76 3.25
N ASP A 282 31.24 -29.70 1.95
CA ASP A 282 31.80 -30.61 0.94
C ASP A 282 33.29 -30.35 0.67
N ASP A 283 33.68 -29.08 0.65
CA ASP A 283 35.07 -28.61 0.51
C ASP A 283 35.99 -29.09 1.63
N THR A 284 35.46 -29.57 2.76
CA THR A 284 36.29 -30.18 3.82
C THR A 284 37.06 -31.42 3.33
N SER A 285 36.60 -32.06 2.26
CA SER A 285 37.32 -33.14 1.58
C SER A 285 38.68 -32.71 1.03
N GLU A 286 38.87 -31.41 0.77
CA GLU A 286 40.17 -30.89 0.34
C GLU A 286 41.24 -30.99 1.42
N ILE A 287 40.87 -31.04 2.71
CA ILE A 287 41.83 -31.26 3.80
C ILE A 287 42.56 -32.60 3.58
N THR A 288 41.80 -33.66 3.27
CA THR A 288 42.36 -34.96 2.92
C THR A 288 43.18 -34.87 1.63
N ALA A 289 42.69 -34.18 0.61
CA ALA A 289 43.41 -34.04 -0.66
C ALA A 289 44.77 -33.33 -0.52
N ILE A 290 44.91 -32.41 0.45
CA ILE A 290 46.16 -31.74 0.79
C ILE A 290 47.12 -32.69 1.52
N ILE A 291 46.61 -33.47 2.49
CA ILE A 291 47.43 -34.28 3.41
C ILE A 291 47.83 -35.63 2.81
N ASP A 292 46.90 -36.32 2.16
CA ASP A 292 47.07 -37.70 1.67
C ASP A 292 48.31 -37.94 0.81
N PRO A 293 48.65 -37.08 -0.17
CA PRO A 293 49.81 -37.30 -1.03
C PRO A 293 51.12 -37.30 -0.25
N VAL A 294 51.29 -36.35 0.67
CA VAL A 294 52.51 -36.22 1.49
C VAL A 294 52.59 -37.35 2.50
N TYR A 295 51.45 -37.70 3.12
CA TYR A 295 51.36 -38.83 4.04
C TYR A 295 51.76 -40.14 3.36
N LYS A 296 51.14 -40.48 2.21
CA LYS A 296 51.43 -41.72 1.48
C LYS A 296 52.88 -41.82 1.03
N ALA A 297 53.49 -40.69 0.63
CA ALA A 297 54.89 -40.65 0.24
C ALA A 297 55.83 -40.91 1.43
N ASN A 298 55.55 -40.29 2.58
CA ASN A 298 56.45 -40.30 3.74
C ASN A 298 56.17 -41.41 4.78
N PHE A 299 55.11 -42.18 4.60
CA PHE A 299 54.77 -43.35 5.43
C PHE A 299 54.95 -44.68 4.69
N ASN A 300 55.68 -44.69 3.57
CA ASN A 300 56.04 -45.91 2.86
C ASN A 300 57.36 -46.51 3.38
N PHE A 301 57.26 -47.34 4.43
CA PHE A 301 58.42 -48.00 5.05
C PHE A 301 58.78 -49.36 4.46
N SER A 302 58.28 -49.72 3.27
CA SER A 302 58.53 -51.04 2.66
C SER A 302 60.01 -51.38 2.47
N GLY A 303 60.88 -50.38 2.36
CA GLY A 303 62.34 -50.53 2.26
C GLY A 303 63.12 -50.38 3.58
N VAL A 304 62.44 -50.28 4.74
CA VAL A 304 63.06 -49.94 6.03
C VAL A 304 62.88 -51.08 7.05
N ASN A 305 63.95 -51.52 7.70
CA ASN A 305 63.88 -52.56 8.74
C ASN A 305 63.46 -51.97 10.11
N LEU A 306 62.16 -51.77 10.30
CA LEU A 306 61.59 -51.21 11.53
C LEU A 306 61.77 -52.11 12.77
N SER A 307 61.95 -53.43 12.60
CA SER A 307 62.13 -54.36 13.73
C SER A 307 63.40 -54.08 14.55
N SER A 308 64.36 -53.36 13.97
CA SER A 308 65.57 -52.91 14.66
C SER A 308 65.35 -51.70 15.58
N ILE A 309 64.23 -50.98 15.42
CA ILE A 309 63.90 -49.73 16.12
C ILE A 309 62.46 -49.76 16.68
N PRO A 310 62.10 -50.73 17.56
CA PRO A 310 60.72 -50.97 18.00
C PRO A 310 60.03 -49.76 18.67
N LEU A 311 60.76 -48.89 19.38
CA LEU A 311 60.18 -47.69 19.99
C LEU A 311 59.68 -46.71 18.91
N ILE A 312 60.47 -46.52 17.86
CA ILE A 312 60.12 -45.66 16.72
C ILE A 312 59.02 -46.31 15.88
N GLN A 313 59.05 -47.64 15.71
CA GLN A 313 57.99 -48.38 15.03
C GLN A 313 56.63 -48.16 15.71
N ASN A 314 56.57 -48.21 17.04
CA ASN A 314 55.35 -47.94 17.78
C ASN A 314 54.85 -46.52 17.54
N GLN A 315 55.74 -45.53 17.52
CA GLN A 315 55.35 -44.17 17.18
C GLN A 315 54.83 -44.04 15.75
N MET A 316 55.42 -44.72 14.76
CA MET A 316 54.90 -44.69 13.38
C MET A 316 53.49 -45.30 13.27
N ASN A 317 53.16 -46.29 14.10
CA ASN A 317 51.79 -46.80 14.19
C ASN A 317 50.84 -45.73 14.77
N GLU A 318 51.26 -44.97 15.77
CA GLU A 318 50.47 -43.87 16.33
C GLU A 318 50.28 -42.71 15.34
N TYR A 319 51.29 -42.39 14.55
CA TYR A 319 51.15 -41.44 13.44
C TYR A 319 50.18 -41.96 12.37
N THR A 320 50.23 -43.25 12.05
CA THR A 320 49.28 -43.88 11.12
C THR A 320 47.85 -43.66 11.63
N VAL A 321 47.60 -43.85 12.93
CA VAL A 321 46.29 -43.56 13.56
C VAL A 321 45.93 -42.08 13.42
N THR A 322 46.86 -41.16 13.76
CA THR A 322 46.65 -39.70 13.68
C THR A 322 46.24 -39.23 12.28
N TYR A 323 46.93 -39.69 11.24
CA TYR A 323 46.74 -39.21 9.86
C TYR A 323 45.70 -40.01 9.07
N THR A 324 45.12 -41.06 9.67
CA THR A 324 44.01 -41.80 9.06
C THR A 324 42.74 -41.69 9.89
N THR A 325 42.71 -42.32 11.06
CA THR A 325 41.51 -42.46 11.89
C THR A 325 41.11 -41.13 12.52
N ASP A 326 42.05 -40.44 13.18
CA ASP A 326 41.76 -39.19 13.88
C ASP A 326 41.44 -38.05 12.90
N LEU A 327 42.16 -37.99 11.77
CA LEU A 327 41.90 -37.01 10.71
C LEU A 327 40.53 -37.23 10.08
N ASN A 328 40.15 -38.47 9.77
CA ASN A 328 38.81 -38.77 9.23
C ASN A 328 37.71 -38.42 10.24
N SER A 329 37.92 -38.72 11.53
CA SER A 329 36.99 -38.31 12.59
C SER A 329 36.87 -36.79 12.68
N THR A 330 37.99 -36.07 12.60
CA THR A 330 38.03 -34.61 12.62
C THR A 330 37.23 -34.01 11.46
N ILE A 331 37.39 -34.54 10.25
CA ILE A 331 36.65 -34.09 9.07
C ILE A 331 35.16 -34.42 9.20
N ALA A 332 34.81 -35.61 9.70
CA ALA A 332 33.43 -35.98 9.96
C ALA A 332 32.75 -35.04 10.97
N ASP A 333 33.44 -34.69 12.06
CA ASP A 333 32.95 -33.72 13.04
C ASP A 333 32.74 -32.34 12.43
N ILE A 334 33.68 -31.86 11.61
CA ILE A 334 33.56 -30.58 10.90
C ILE A 334 32.31 -30.57 10.01
N LYS A 335 32.10 -31.62 9.21
CA LYS A 335 30.91 -31.77 8.36
C LYS A 335 29.63 -31.75 9.19
N GLN A 336 29.62 -32.42 10.34
CA GLN A 336 28.47 -32.45 11.24
C GLN A 336 28.17 -31.05 11.82
N TYR A 337 29.19 -30.24 12.13
CA TYR A 337 28.97 -28.86 12.58
C TYR A 337 28.37 -27.98 11.49
N TYR A 338 28.82 -28.11 10.24
CA TYR A 338 28.18 -27.42 9.12
C TYR A 338 26.74 -27.88 8.89
N GLU A 339 26.47 -29.18 8.96
CA GLU A 339 25.11 -29.72 8.80
C GLU A 339 24.15 -29.19 9.88
N THR A 340 24.61 -29.18 11.13
CA THR A 340 23.84 -28.65 12.26
C THR A 340 23.57 -27.15 12.09
N TYR A 341 24.57 -26.40 11.62
CA TYR A 341 24.42 -24.98 11.34
C TYR A 341 23.43 -24.74 10.20
N LYS A 342 23.57 -25.48 9.09
CA LYS A 342 22.68 -25.41 7.92
C LYS A 342 21.22 -25.55 8.33
N GLN A 343 20.89 -26.59 9.10
CA GLN A 343 19.53 -26.84 9.58
C GLN A 343 18.98 -25.73 10.49
N ALA A 344 19.83 -24.96 11.15
CA ALA A 344 19.43 -23.88 12.04
C ALA A 344 19.24 -22.52 11.33
N ILE A 345 19.83 -22.33 10.14
CA ILE A 345 19.75 -21.09 9.37
C ILE A 345 18.31 -20.67 9.06
N PRO A 346 17.42 -21.50 8.48
CA PRO A 346 16.08 -21.04 8.12
C PRO A 346 15.26 -20.60 9.35
N LEU A 347 15.54 -21.21 10.52
CA LEU A 347 14.82 -20.95 11.77
C LEU A 347 15.04 -19.52 12.31
N VAL A 348 16.07 -18.80 11.86
CA VAL A 348 16.27 -17.39 12.27
C VAL A 348 15.18 -16.46 11.73
N SER A 349 14.50 -16.86 10.66
CA SER A 349 13.36 -16.15 10.09
C SER A 349 12.02 -16.57 10.67
N ASP A 350 11.99 -17.56 11.58
CA ASP A 350 10.75 -18.05 12.16
C ASP A 350 9.92 -16.91 12.78
N GLY A 351 8.62 -16.97 12.49
CA GLY A 351 7.66 -15.96 12.93
C GLY A 351 7.80 -14.59 12.25
N LEU A 352 8.63 -14.42 11.20
CA LEU A 352 8.72 -13.14 10.47
C LEU A 352 7.38 -12.74 9.84
N GLY A 353 6.66 -13.68 9.20
CA GLY A 353 5.33 -13.40 8.65
C GLY A 353 4.30 -12.99 9.72
N ALA A 354 4.31 -13.68 10.87
CA ALA A 354 3.46 -13.32 12.01
C ALA A 354 3.84 -11.96 12.61
N PHE A 355 5.14 -11.64 12.63
CA PHE A 355 5.63 -10.34 13.05
C PHE A 355 5.14 -9.22 12.11
N TYR A 356 5.15 -9.43 10.79
CA TYR A 356 4.62 -8.46 9.84
C TYR A 356 3.14 -8.19 10.08
N SER A 357 2.32 -9.24 10.14
CA SER A 357 0.88 -9.09 10.32
C SER A 357 0.49 -8.45 11.66
N THR A 358 1.26 -8.69 12.72
CA THR A 358 0.93 -8.23 14.07
C THR A 358 1.53 -6.88 14.42
N ASN A 359 2.78 -6.63 14.03
CA ASN A 359 3.55 -5.48 14.51
C ASN A 359 3.95 -4.49 13.42
N ALA A 360 3.91 -4.88 12.14
CA ALA A 360 4.40 -4.05 11.04
C ALA A 360 3.29 -3.46 10.15
N CYS A 361 2.02 -3.57 10.54
CA CYS A 361 0.89 -3.08 9.73
C CYS A 361 0.30 -1.73 10.19
N GLY A 362 0.76 -1.19 11.33
CA GLY A 362 0.14 -0.02 11.96
C GLY A 362 0.07 1.22 11.06
N HIS A 363 1.17 1.53 10.36
CA HIS A 363 1.24 2.66 9.42
C HIS A 363 0.39 2.44 8.17
N LEU A 364 0.29 1.19 7.69
CA LEU A 364 -0.56 0.83 6.54
C LEU A 364 -2.03 1.11 6.85
N VAL A 365 -2.51 0.59 7.98
CA VAL A 365 -3.89 0.80 8.45
C VAL A 365 -4.13 2.29 8.70
N ARG A 366 -3.14 3.01 9.23
CA ARG A 366 -3.30 4.44 9.45
C ARG A 366 -3.48 5.21 8.14
N LEU A 367 -2.67 4.92 7.13
CA LEU A 367 -2.75 5.58 5.84
C LEU A 367 -4.08 5.31 5.12
N VAL A 368 -4.56 4.07 5.17
CA VAL A 368 -5.91 3.70 4.71
C VAL A 368 -6.96 4.59 5.39
N LYS A 369 -6.91 4.70 6.72
CA LYS A 369 -7.85 5.57 7.46
C LYS A 369 -7.76 7.04 7.06
N VAL A 370 -6.55 7.57 6.84
CA VAL A 370 -6.38 8.96 6.35
C VAL A 370 -7.08 9.15 5.01
N LEU A 371 -6.86 8.24 4.07
CA LEU A 371 -7.41 8.32 2.72
C LEU A 371 -8.94 8.24 2.73
N ILE A 372 -9.52 7.23 3.40
CA ILE A 372 -10.97 7.01 3.39
C ILE A 372 -11.75 8.00 4.26
N SER A 373 -11.08 8.72 5.16
CA SER A 373 -11.71 9.83 5.88
C SER A 373 -11.95 11.03 4.99
N ASN A 374 -11.31 11.08 3.80
CA ASN A 374 -11.47 12.17 2.83
C ASN A 374 -11.26 13.56 3.47
N GLY A 375 -10.27 13.66 4.37
CA GLY A 375 -9.88 14.91 4.99
C GLY A 375 -9.23 15.90 4.01
N PRO A 376 -9.02 17.17 4.42
CA PRO A 376 -8.52 18.23 3.54
C PRO A 376 -7.21 17.92 2.79
N TYR A 377 -6.36 17.06 3.36
CA TYR A 377 -5.07 16.66 2.79
C TYR A 377 -4.94 15.15 2.60
N ALA A 378 -6.05 14.42 2.55
CA ALA A 378 -6.05 12.95 2.48
C ALA A 378 -5.24 12.44 1.28
N ASP A 379 -5.53 12.92 0.08
CA ASP A 379 -4.90 12.47 -1.16
C ASP A 379 -3.41 12.83 -1.21
N TYR A 380 -3.07 14.04 -0.76
CA TYR A 380 -1.67 14.48 -0.65
C TYR A 380 -0.88 13.59 0.34
N CYS A 381 -1.45 13.33 1.52
CA CYS A 381 -0.84 12.48 2.53
C CYS A 381 -0.67 11.05 2.02
N TYR A 382 -1.69 10.50 1.36
CA TYR A 382 -1.65 9.18 0.75
C TYR A 382 -0.50 9.07 -0.25
N ASN A 383 -0.43 9.98 -1.22
CA ASN A 383 0.63 9.94 -2.24
C ASN A 383 2.03 10.12 -1.66
N LYS A 384 2.18 10.91 -0.58
CA LYS A 384 3.45 11.11 0.11
C LYS A 384 3.93 9.85 0.84
N TYR A 385 3.05 9.17 1.57
CA TYR A 385 3.45 8.08 2.48
C TYR A 385 3.19 6.67 1.93
N SER A 386 2.36 6.50 0.91
CA SER A 386 2.11 5.18 0.27
C SER A 386 3.41 4.49 -0.17
N PRO A 387 4.25 5.11 -1.03
CA PRO A 387 5.52 4.50 -1.43
C PRO A 387 6.51 4.36 -0.25
N ARG A 388 6.52 5.32 0.69
CA ARG A 388 7.40 5.28 1.87
C ARG A 388 7.04 4.13 2.80
N SER A 389 5.76 3.82 2.91
CA SER A 389 5.26 2.73 3.75
C SER A 389 5.76 1.37 3.25
N PHE A 390 5.85 1.19 1.92
CA PHE A 390 6.42 -0.01 1.31
C PHE A 390 7.95 -0.05 1.43
N ALA A 391 8.61 1.10 1.29
CA ALA A 391 10.07 1.19 1.42
C ALA A 391 10.59 0.72 2.79
N LEU A 392 9.78 0.77 3.85
CA LEU A 392 10.17 0.23 5.15
C LEU A 392 10.40 -1.28 5.14
N PHE A 393 9.59 -2.04 4.37
CA PHE A 393 9.78 -3.49 4.22
C PHE A 393 11.03 -3.79 3.39
N ASP A 394 11.23 -3.07 2.28
CA ASP A 394 12.45 -3.21 1.46
C ASP A 394 13.72 -2.89 2.27
N GLN A 395 13.69 -1.83 3.09
CA GLN A 395 14.80 -1.48 3.97
C GLN A 395 15.12 -2.61 4.96
N GLN A 396 14.09 -3.19 5.60
CA GLN A 396 14.28 -4.31 6.51
C GLN A 396 14.88 -5.53 5.80
N SER A 397 14.40 -5.84 4.59
CA SER A 397 14.91 -6.93 3.75
C SER A 397 16.40 -6.77 3.48
N ARG A 398 16.81 -5.57 3.03
CA ARG A 398 18.20 -5.26 2.69
C ARG A 398 19.14 -5.37 3.89
N GLU A 399 18.71 -4.94 5.06
CA GLU A 399 19.51 -5.08 6.28
C GLU A 399 19.71 -6.57 6.63
N VAL A 400 18.68 -7.39 6.45
CA VAL A 400 18.78 -8.84 6.61
C VAL A 400 19.72 -9.46 5.58
N SER A 401 19.57 -9.14 4.29
CA SER A 401 20.44 -9.65 3.22
C SER A 401 21.90 -9.30 3.47
N ARG A 402 22.19 -8.08 3.93
CA ARG A 402 23.56 -7.67 4.29
C ARG A 402 24.14 -8.57 5.39
N CYS A 403 23.34 -8.99 6.36
CA CYS A 403 23.81 -9.89 7.42
C CYS A 403 24.12 -11.29 6.91
N VAL A 404 23.28 -11.80 6.00
CA VAL A 404 23.54 -13.07 5.30
C VAL A 404 24.87 -13.00 4.54
N ASP A 405 25.07 -11.96 3.72
CA ASP A 405 26.31 -11.78 2.94
C ASP A 405 27.57 -11.72 3.80
N GLN A 406 27.46 -11.08 4.97
CA GLN A 406 28.55 -11.03 5.94
C GLN A 406 28.88 -12.41 6.51
N GLU A 407 27.87 -13.24 6.81
CA GLU A 407 28.11 -14.61 7.29
C GLU A 407 28.73 -15.49 6.19
N ILE A 408 28.28 -15.40 4.94
CA ILE A 408 28.92 -16.08 3.80
C ILE A 408 30.41 -15.72 3.74
N THR A 409 30.73 -14.42 3.80
CA THR A 409 32.12 -13.94 3.74
C THR A 409 32.97 -14.46 4.90
N ARG A 410 32.40 -14.57 6.12
CA ARG A 410 33.10 -15.11 7.30
C ARG A 410 33.41 -16.59 7.13
N LEU A 411 32.46 -17.37 6.63
CA LEU A 411 32.63 -18.80 6.40
C LEU A 411 33.62 -19.10 5.27
N LEU A 412 33.63 -18.30 4.22
CA LEU A 412 34.67 -18.38 3.18
C LEU A 412 36.08 -18.18 3.77
N LYS A 413 36.25 -17.22 4.68
CA LYS A 413 37.54 -17.01 5.37
C LYS A 413 37.88 -18.18 6.28
N LEU A 414 36.90 -18.76 6.97
CA LEU A 414 37.09 -19.98 7.75
C LEU A 414 37.63 -21.13 6.89
N GLN A 415 37.08 -21.34 5.69
CA GLN A 415 37.59 -22.34 4.74
C GLN A 415 39.06 -22.11 4.38
N GLN A 416 39.45 -20.86 4.10
CA GLN A 416 40.85 -20.52 3.83
C GLN A 416 41.77 -20.84 5.01
N VAL A 417 41.31 -20.57 6.24
CA VAL A 417 42.05 -20.92 7.47
C VAL A 417 42.20 -22.43 7.60
N LEU A 418 41.14 -23.21 7.37
CA LEU A 418 41.20 -24.68 7.44
C LEU A 418 42.21 -25.27 6.43
N ARG A 419 42.24 -24.74 5.21
CA ARG A 419 43.22 -25.16 4.19
C ARG A 419 44.65 -24.80 4.60
N ALA A 420 44.87 -23.63 5.21
CA ALA A 420 46.18 -23.23 5.72
C ALA A 420 46.63 -24.13 6.90
N MET A 421 45.70 -24.50 7.78
CA MET A 421 45.94 -25.45 8.87
C MET A 421 46.31 -26.84 8.33
N ALA A 422 45.58 -27.35 7.32
CA ALA A 422 45.93 -28.61 6.65
C ALA A 422 47.33 -28.60 6.05
N LYS A 423 47.77 -27.47 5.46
CA LYS A 423 49.14 -27.31 4.96
C LYS A 423 50.18 -27.31 6.08
N THR A 424 49.85 -26.78 7.26
CA THR A 424 50.76 -26.76 8.41
C THR A 424 51.02 -28.18 8.93
N LEU A 425 50.00 -29.06 8.88
CA LEU A 425 50.14 -30.48 9.24
C LEU A 425 51.11 -31.26 8.34
N LEU A 426 51.46 -30.75 7.15
CA LEU A 426 52.42 -31.40 6.25
C LEU A 426 53.84 -31.38 6.81
N PHE A 427 54.23 -30.29 7.50
CA PHE A 427 55.56 -30.16 8.10
C PHE A 427 55.84 -31.24 9.16
N ASP A 428 54.80 -31.75 9.81
CA ASP A 428 54.91 -32.81 10.82
C ASP A 428 55.23 -34.19 10.20
N ILE A 429 55.05 -34.36 8.88
CA ILE A 429 55.17 -35.64 8.18
C ILE A 429 56.12 -35.65 6.98
N GLU A 430 56.50 -34.49 6.44
CA GLU A 430 57.23 -34.40 5.17
C GLU A 430 58.64 -35.02 5.18
N ASP A 431 59.26 -35.14 6.36
CA ASP A 431 60.61 -35.69 6.52
C ASP A 431 60.65 -37.04 7.27
N VAL A 432 59.49 -37.57 7.67
CA VAL A 432 59.42 -38.74 8.56
C VAL A 432 60.12 -39.96 7.96
N LEU A 433 59.94 -40.24 6.66
CA LEU A 433 60.61 -41.37 6.01
C LEU A 433 62.14 -41.25 6.07
N ALA A 434 62.67 -40.05 5.84
CA ALA A 434 64.11 -39.80 5.87
C ALA A 434 64.66 -40.02 7.29
N GLN A 435 64.00 -39.47 8.31
CA GLN A 435 64.41 -39.61 9.71
C GLN A 435 64.34 -41.06 10.18
N VAL A 436 63.24 -41.77 9.89
CA VAL A 436 63.09 -43.19 10.25
C VAL A 436 64.10 -44.08 9.52
N THR A 437 64.41 -43.77 8.26
CA THR A 437 65.46 -44.48 7.51
C THR A 437 66.82 -44.32 8.16
N LEU A 438 67.20 -43.09 8.57
CA LEU A 438 68.43 -42.85 9.31
C LEU A 438 68.46 -43.63 10.62
N CYS A 439 67.35 -43.66 11.34
CA CYS A 439 67.23 -44.41 12.58
C CYS A 439 67.39 -45.92 12.41
N SER A 440 66.83 -46.49 11.33
CA SER A 440 66.99 -47.94 11.04
C SER A 440 68.45 -48.34 10.75
N ARG A 441 69.26 -47.38 10.27
CA ARG A 441 70.70 -47.59 10.01
C ARG A 441 71.56 -47.41 11.26
N SER A 442 71.04 -46.75 12.29
CA SER A 442 71.74 -46.51 13.57
C SER A 442 70.88 -46.87 14.79
N PRO A 443 70.45 -48.14 14.96
CA PRO A 443 69.48 -48.51 15.99
C PRO A 443 69.90 -48.21 17.42
N LEU A 444 71.19 -48.34 17.74
CA LEU A 444 71.72 -48.11 19.09
C LEU A 444 71.57 -46.65 19.57
N VAL A 445 71.51 -45.70 18.63
CA VAL A 445 71.38 -44.26 18.93
C VAL A 445 69.91 -43.82 18.84
N CYS A 446 69.17 -44.38 17.89
CA CYS A 446 67.78 -43.96 17.63
C CYS A 446 66.71 -44.71 18.43
N ASN A 447 66.94 -45.98 18.81
CA ASN A 447 65.94 -46.74 19.58
C ASN A 447 66.06 -46.42 21.08
N THR A 448 65.99 -45.14 21.43
CA THR A 448 66.10 -44.61 22.78
C THR A 448 64.83 -43.83 23.14
N ASN A 449 64.54 -43.71 24.43
CA ASN A 449 63.37 -42.97 24.90
C ASN A 449 63.42 -41.48 24.51
N GLU A 450 64.62 -40.89 24.43
CA GLU A 450 64.80 -39.48 24.07
C GLU A 450 64.34 -39.20 22.63
N VAL A 451 64.75 -40.04 21.67
CA VAL A 451 64.37 -39.90 20.26
C VAL A 451 62.89 -40.25 20.07
N GLU A 452 62.40 -41.29 20.73
CA GLU A 452 60.98 -41.65 20.75
C GLU A 452 60.11 -40.48 21.25
N THR A 453 60.54 -39.77 22.30
CA THR A 453 59.84 -38.62 22.86
C THR A 453 59.74 -37.47 21.85
N LEU A 454 60.75 -37.26 21.00
CA LEU A 454 60.71 -36.23 19.96
C LEU A 454 59.63 -36.52 18.91
N PHE A 455 59.55 -37.75 18.41
CA PHE A 455 58.48 -38.18 17.50
C PHE A 455 57.11 -38.07 18.18
N ASN A 456 57.00 -38.52 19.43
CA ASN A 456 55.76 -38.42 20.19
C ASN A 456 55.28 -36.96 20.33
N ASN A 457 56.19 -36.01 20.61
CA ASN A 457 55.83 -34.59 20.77
C ASN A 457 55.26 -33.98 19.48
N VAL A 458 55.84 -34.32 18.32
CA VAL A 458 55.34 -33.87 17.01
C VAL A 458 53.97 -34.51 16.73
N ASN A 459 53.79 -35.81 17.00
CA ASN A 459 52.49 -36.47 16.85
C ASN A 459 51.39 -35.82 17.73
N ILE A 460 51.72 -35.50 18.98
CA ILE A 460 50.80 -34.80 19.91
C ILE A 460 50.48 -33.39 19.38
N ALA A 461 51.44 -32.69 18.76
CA ALA A 461 51.21 -31.40 18.13
C ALA A 461 50.24 -31.52 16.93
N ALA A 462 50.42 -32.53 16.08
CA ALA A 462 49.53 -32.82 14.96
C ALA A 462 48.08 -33.08 15.43
N ARG A 463 47.88 -33.92 16.46
CA ARG A 463 46.55 -34.15 17.06
C ARG A 463 45.94 -32.87 17.64
N ARG A 464 46.74 -32.01 18.29
CA ARG A 464 46.29 -30.70 18.77
C ARG A 464 45.86 -29.79 17.61
N HIS A 465 46.58 -29.83 16.49
CA HIS A 465 46.24 -29.04 15.31
C HIS A 465 44.91 -29.50 14.68
N GLN A 466 44.70 -30.81 14.52
CA GLN A 466 43.42 -31.38 14.07
C GLN A 466 42.26 -31.00 15.01
N ASN A 467 42.46 -31.11 16.33
CA ASN A 467 41.48 -30.66 17.31
C ASN A 467 41.15 -29.15 17.19
N THR A 468 42.14 -28.33 16.85
CA THR A 468 41.95 -26.88 16.62
C THR A 468 41.12 -26.64 15.37
N MET A 469 41.38 -27.37 14.28
CA MET A 469 40.57 -27.31 13.03
C MET A 469 39.10 -27.64 13.31
N ARG A 470 38.85 -28.70 14.08
CA ARG A 470 37.48 -29.05 14.50
C ARG A 470 36.84 -27.94 15.33
N ASN A 471 37.54 -27.46 16.35
CA ASN A 471 36.99 -26.52 17.32
C ASN A 471 36.71 -25.15 16.71
N ILE A 472 37.55 -24.66 15.79
CA ILE A 472 37.31 -23.35 15.15
C ILE A 472 36.02 -23.37 14.33
N VAL A 473 35.72 -24.48 13.63
CA VAL A 473 34.44 -24.62 12.90
C VAL A 473 33.27 -24.64 13.86
N LYS A 474 33.34 -25.46 14.92
CA LYS A 474 32.31 -25.52 15.96
C LYS A 474 31.99 -24.13 16.53
N TYR A 475 33.01 -23.37 16.91
CA TYR A 475 32.80 -22.07 17.51
C TYR A 475 32.29 -21.04 16.51
N GLU A 476 32.80 -21.05 15.29
CA GLU A 476 32.40 -20.09 14.27
C GLU A 476 30.97 -20.32 13.78
N THR A 477 30.52 -21.57 13.63
CA THR A 477 29.12 -21.84 13.25
C THR A 477 28.14 -21.46 14.35
N VAL A 478 28.47 -21.71 15.63
CA VAL A 478 27.65 -21.25 16.77
C VAL A 478 27.63 -19.72 16.85
N ALA A 479 28.78 -19.07 16.69
CA ALA A 479 28.87 -17.62 16.72
C ALA A 479 28.14 -16.98 15.54
N GLY A 480 28.24 -17.57 14.34
CA GLY A 480 27.54 -17.15 13.13
C GLY A 480 26.03 -17.18 13.29
N LEU A 481 25.49 -18.26 13.85
CA LEU A 481 24.05 -18.35 14.13
C LEU A 481 23.59 -17.24 15.08
N ASN A 482 24.33 -17.02 16.19
CA ASN A 482 23.99 -15.97 17.15
C ASN A 482 24.03 -14.57 16.52
N ARG A 483 25.02 -14.28 15.65
CA ARG A 483 25.12 -13.00 14.93
C ARG A 483 23.95 -12.84 13.95
N LEU A 484 23.62 -13.88 13.20
CA LEU A 484 22.51 -13.88 12.26
C LEU A 484 21.18 -13.64 12.98
N SER A 485 20.89 -14.39 14.05
CA SER A 485 19.68 -14.21 14.87
C SER A 485 19.59 -12.81 15.51
N ALA A 486 20.71 -12.27 15.99
CA ALA A 486 20.76 -10.91 16.55
C ALA A 486 20.48 -9.85 15.48
N CYS A 487 21.01 -10.03 14.27
CA CYS A 487 20.74 -9.12 13.15
C CYS A 487 19.25 -9.14 12.75
N PHE A 488 18.66 -10.32 12.57
CA PHE A 488 17.23 -10.45 12.23
C PHE A 488 16.34 -9.81 13.29
N SER A 489 16.66 -10.03 14.57
CA SER A 489 15.93 -9.39 15.67
C SER A 489 16.06 -7.87 15.63
N THR A 490 17.27 -7.37 15.40
CA THR A 490 17.54 -5.92 15.29
C THR A 490 16.80 -5.29 14.13
N SER A 491 16.78 -5.93 12.94
CA SER A 491 16.07 -5.39 11.77
C SER A 491 14.55 -5.31 12.00
N LYS A 492 13.96 -6.31 12.69
CA LYS A 492 12.57 -6.28 13.13
C LYS A 492 12.29 -5.05 14.03
N TYR A 493 13.12 -4.81 15.04
CA TYR A 493 12.93 -3.64 15.93
C TYR A 493 13.12 -2.30 15.20
N MET A 494 14.09 -2.21 14.29
CA MET A 494 14.31 -1.02 13.47
C MET A 494 13.08 -0.70 12.61
N LEU A 495 12.43 -1.74 12.04
CA LEU A 495 11.18 -1.59 11.30
C LEU A 495 10.06 -1.03 12.21
N VAL A 496 9.87 -1.60 13.41
CA VAL A 496 8.86 -1.09 14.37
C VAL A 496 9.11 0.37 14.74
N ILE A 497 10.37 0.75 14.99
CA ILE A 497 10.72 2.13 15.30
C ILE A 497 10.38 3.06 14.13
N ALA A 498 10.74 2.67 12.90
CA ALA A 498 10.43 3.46 11.71
C ALA A 498 8.91 3.62 11.50
N ILE A 499 8.14 2.56 11.73
CA ILE A 499 6.67 2.58 11.67
C ILE A 499 6.09 3.53 12.74
N ASN A 500 6.56 3.42 13.98
CA ASN A 500 6.10 4.27 15.08
C ASN A 500 6.44 5.75 14.88
N ASN A 501 7.50 6.06 14.15
CA ASN A 501 7.84 7.43 13.75
C ASN A 501 6.97 7.92 12.56
N MET A 502 6.63 7.04 11.63
CA MET A 502 5.84 7.40 10.44
C MET A 502 4.37 7.69 10.75
N ILE A 503 3.77 6.99 11.71
CA ILE A 503 2.37 7.21 12.11
C ILE A 503 2.07 8.66 12.53
N PRO A 504 2.80 9.29 13.47
CA PRO A 504 2.55 10.69 13.82
C PRO A 504 2.85 11.65 12.67
N GLU A 505 3.79 11.33 11.79
CA GLU A 505 4.04 12.12 10.57
C GLU A 505 2.86 12.07 9.58
N MET A 506 2.17 10.93 9.48
CA MET A 506 0.92 10.78 8.73
C MET A 506 -0.22 11.57 9.41
N ASP A 507 -0.34 11.49 10.74
CA ASP A 507 -1.35 12.24 11.51
C ASP A 507 -1.22 13.74 11.30
N GLN A 508 0.01 14.24 11.33
CA GLN A 508 0.28 15.66 11.13
C GLN A 508 0.04 16.06 9.68
N CYS A 509 0.44 15.24 8.72
CA CYS A 509 0.18 15.51 7.30
C CYS A 509 -1.31 15.54 6.97
N ALA A 510 -2.12 14.65 7.58
CA ALA A 510 -3.56 14.66 7.40
C ALA A 510 -4.22 15.97 7.91
N LYS A 511 -3.62 16.61 8.93
CA LYS A 511 -4.13 17.86 9.53
C LYS A 511 -3.58 19.12 8.87
N MET A 512 -2.29 19.14 8.55
CA MET A 512 -1.55 20.35 8.15
C MET A 512 -1.09 20.33 6.70
N GLY A 513 -1.16 19.20 6.01
CA GLY A 513 -0.74 19.07 4.62
C GLY A 513 0.78 19.14 4.44
N PRO A 514 1.29 19.81 3.39
CA PRO A 514 2.73 19.99 3.19
C PRO A 514 3.36 20.79 4.34
N TYR A 515 4.50 20.30 4.86
CA TYR A 515 5.32 21.09 5.77
C TYR A 515 5.87 22.30 5.00
N VAL A 516 5.58 23.50 5.50
CA VAL A 516 6.24 24.76 5.10
C VAL A 516 7.54 24.91 5.89
#